data_AF-A0A8J6J844-F1
#
_entry.id   AF-A0A8J6J844-F1
#
_cell.length_a   1.000
_cell.length_b   1.000
_cell.length_c   1.000
_cell.angle_alpha   90.00
_cell.angle_beta   90.00
_cell.angle_gamma   90.00
#
_symmetry.space_group_name_H-M   'P 1'
#
loop_
_entity.id
_entity.type
_entity.pdbx_description
1 polymer ?
#
loop_
_entity_poly.entity_id
_entity_poly.type
_entity_poly.pdbx_seq_one_letter_code
_entity_poly.pdbx_strand_id
1 'polypeptide(L)'
;MAYDFDKLIDRHGTNCGKWEFMPVQNPNAGLSTLPFWVADMDFPCPDGVIEALHERVDRRIFGYSANFTGEFFRSVCGWFQHRFGWYVDSKDVFYCNGIVPALSYLIQIMTHEGDQVLVQPPVYRPFYKKIACNHRTAVDNRLVERDGTFGIDFADFEEKVKDPKTTLFLLCSPHNPTGRVWTEEELRRMGELCFRNGVRIVADEIHHDIVAPGVKHTPIEKLFPDHKDEIVTCASVSKTFNLAGMAYSNIIIHDPHLQALWAKRAQEDCGVMYPNPMSITAIQAAYATGEPWLDQLNGYLHDNLVFAQGYLAEHLPKARMTVPEGTYFAWVDVGPYLRGAARADLDSYLVKTADILIESGVEGAPTFGPGGENRLRINTACPRSMLEEGLRRMCTALDRVFPGDKLVDFDYATPWGTGSLSDNGGRPTLLIFLRYYGCTICQLDLANLKARYGEITAAGGRALVVLQSDGAGITAQIGPDHFPFELICDPDQALYRRFGVAPALSMEKMASAAVLKKIGAARAAGFTHGAYEGNELQLPAVLMLDAGLTVRRTHYGANPGDLPTVDEMAAWLSGKESK
;
A
#
# COMPACT_ATOMS: atom_id res chain seq x y z
N MET A 1 29.76 9.12 -2.84
CA MET A 1 28.83 10.19 -3.25
C MET A 1 27.52 9.93 -2.53
N ALA A 2 26.83 10.96 -2.03
CA ALA A 2 25.51 10.79 -1.41
C ALA A 2 24.44 10.75 -2.50
N TYR A 3 23.53 9.77 -2.44
CA TYR A 3 22.37 9.69 -3.33
C TYR A 3 21.18 10.44 -2.74
N ASP A 4 20.46 11.19 -3.57
CA ASP A 4 19.27 11.93 -3.17
C ASP A 4 18.01 11.08 -3.45
N PHE A 5 17.51 10.42 -2.41
CA PHE A 5 16.28 9.64 -2.44
C PHE A 5 15.01 10.47 -2.12
N ASP A 6 15.15 11.75 -1.78
CA ASP A 6 14.02 12.67 -1.56
C ASP A 6 13.58 13.35 -2.86
N LYS A 7 14.42 13.33 -3.90
CA LYS A 7 14.08 13.83 -5.22
C LYS A 7 12.89 13.08 -5.82
N LEU A 8 11.78 13.81 -5.98
CA LEU A 8 10.62 13.33 -6.72
C LEU A 8 10.96 13.21 -8.21
N ILE A 9 10.70 12.03 -8.77
CA ILE A 9 10.83 11.75 -10.20
C ILE A 9 9.43 11.53 -10.76
N ASP A 10 9.07 12.34 -11.74
CA ASP A 10 7.82 12.15 -12.48
C ASP A 10 7.94 10.91 -13.37
N ARG A 11 7.00 9.98 -13.19
CA ARG A 11 6.88 8.73 -13.96
C ARG A 11 5.70 8.76 -14.93
N HIS A 12 5.00 9.88 -15.06
CA HIS A 12 3.99 10.08 -16.11
C HIS A 12 4.65 10.19 -17.49
N GLY A 13 3.95 9.73 -18.51
CA GLY A 13 4.43 9.60 -19.89
C GLY A 13 5.35 8.41 -20.15
N THR A 14 5.58 7.51 -19.19
CA THR A 14 6.55 6.41 -19.33
C THR A 14 5.92 5.03 -19.51
N ASN A 15 4.60 4.90 -19.63
CA ASN A 15 3.86 3.63 -19.61
C ASN A 15 4.10 2.82 -18.33
N CYS A 16 4.32 3.47 -17.18
CA CYS A 16 4.64 2.74 -15.95
C CYS A 16 3.39 2.12 -15.32
N GLY A 17 3.49 0.83 -14.96
CA GLY A 17 2.41 0.10 -14.32
C GLY A 17 1.91 0.77 -13.04
N LYS A 18 2.84 1.25 -12.20
CA LYS A 18 2.58 1.79 -10.87
C LYS A 18 1.70 3.04 -10.88
N TRP A 19 1.94 3.98 -11.79
CA TRP A 19 1.26 5.29 -11.80
C TRP A 19 0.20 5.39 -12.90
N GLU A 20 0.47 4.89 -14.10
CA GLU A 20 -0.45 5.12 -15.24
C GLU A 20 -1.48 4.01 -15.40
N PHE A 21 -1.14 2.78 -14.99
CA PHE A 21 -2.06 1.63 -15.07
C PHE A 21 -2.70 1.28 -13.72
N MET A 22 -2.72 2.21 -12.77
CA MET A 22 -3.54 2.08 -11.55
C MET A 22 -5.01 1.71 -11.85
N PRO A 23 -5.67 2.26 -12.90
CA PRO A 23 -7.05 1.89 -13.23
C PRO A 23 -7.25 0.40 -13.59
N VAL A 24 -6.18 -0.29 -14.02
CA VAL A 24 -6.22 -1.76 -14.25
C VAL A 24 -6.35 -2.51 -12.93
N GLN A 25 -5.73 -1.99 -11.87
CA GLN A 25 -5.81 -2.54 -10.52
C GLN A 25 -7.11 -2.12 -9.82
N ASN A 26 -7.47 -0.84 -9.86
CA ASN A 26 -8.72 -0.32 -9.33
C ASN A 26 -9.27 0.79 -10.24
N PRO A 27 -10.45 0.62 -10.88
CA PRO A 27 -10.97 1.57 -11.86
C PRO A 27 -11.36 2.94 -11.27
N ASN A 28 -11.39 3.07 -9.93
CA ASN A 28 -11.62 4.35 -9.26
C ASN A 28 -10.34 5.17 -9.05
N ALA A 29 -9.16 4.60 -9.34
CA ALA A 29 -7.90 5.32 -9.22
C ALA A 29 -7.81 6.38 -10.33
N GLY A 30 -7.49 7.61 -9.92
CA GLY A 30 -7.39 8.77 -10.80
C GLY A 30 -6.02 9.45 -10.71
N LEU A 31 -5.91 10.63 -11.32
CA LEU A 31 -4.66 11.40 -11.38
C LEU A 31 -4.12 11.82 -10.00
N SER A 32 -4.99 12.03 -9.01
CA SER A 32 -4.59 12.38 -7.65
C SER A 32 -4.24 11.18 -6.78
N THR A 33 -4.40 9.95 -7.30
CA THR A 33 -4.17 8.71 -6.55
C THR A 33 -2.68 8.46 -6.36
N LEU A 34 -2.25 8.28 -5.10
CA LEU A 34 -0.88 7.90 -4.78
C LEU A 34 -0.73 6.36 -4.75
N PRO A 35 0.21 5.78 -5.52
CA PRO A 35 0.40 4.35 -5.56
C PRO A 35 1.44 3.83 -4.54
N PHE A 36 1.02 2.97 -3.63
CA PHE A 36 1.89 2.27 -2.66
C PHE A 36 1.74 0.74 -2.74
N TRP A 37 1.42 0.22 -3.93
CA TRP A 37 1.03 -1.18 -4.16
C TRP A 37 2.17 -2.02 -4.76
N VAL A 38 2.41 -1.88 -6.08
CA VAL A 38 3.34 -2.70 -6.84
C VAL A 38 4.79 -2.51 -6.37
N ALA A 39 5.53 -3.60 -6.41
CA ALA A 39 6.90 -3.72 -5.91
C ALA A 39 7.97 -3.11 -6.84
N ASP A 40 7.83 -1.85 -7.26
CA ASP A 40 8.93 -1.05 -7.84
C ASP A 40 9.09 0.26 -7.06
N MET A 41 10.26 0.89 -7.18
CA MET A 41 10.64 2.05 -6.38
C MET A 41 10.38 3.36 -7.13
N ASP A 42 10.12 4.44 -6.40
CA ASP A 42 10.08 5.81 -6.95
C ASP A 42 11.43 6.53 -6.77
N PHE A 43 12.52 5.77 -6.95
CA PHE A 43 13.91 6.24 -6.92
C PHE A 43 14.59 6.02 -8.28
N PRO A 44 15.57 6.86 -8.65
CA PRO A 44 16.38 6.59 -9.83
C PRO A 44 17.19 5.30 -9.65
N CYS A 45 17.44 4.60 -10.76
CA CYS A 45 18.42 3.50 -10.77
C CYS A 45 19.84 4.03 -10.51
N PRO A 46 20.80 3.18 -10.09
CA PRO A 46 22.18 3.60 -9.84
C PRO A 46 22.84 4.28 -11.06
N ASP A 47 23.64 5.32 -10.82
CA ASP A 47 24.30 6.10 -11.89
C ASP A 47 25.14 5.21 -12.82
N GLY A 48 25.92 4.26 -12.27
CA GLY A 48 26.72 3.33 -13.08
C GLY A 48 25.90 2.45 -14.01
N VAL A 49 24.64 2.16 -13.67
CA VAL A 49 23.70 1.47 -14.57
C VAL A 49 23.26 2.40 -15.69
N ILE A 50 22.91 3.64 -15.37
CA ILE A 50 22.48 4.64 -16.36
C ILE A 50 23.61 4.94 -17.35
N GLU A 51 24.83 5.14 -16.87
CA GLU A 51 26.03 5.36 -17.70
C GLU A 51 26.28 4.18 -18.64
N ALA A 52 26.28 2.95 -18.13
CA ALA A 52 26.49 1.75 -18.94
C ALA A 52 25.41 1.59 -20.02
N LEU A 53 24.15 1.94 -19.72
CA LEU A 53 23.06 1.91 -20.70
C LEU A 53 23.25 2.95 -21.79
N HIS A 54 23.69 4.17 -21.47
CA HIS A 54 24.04 5.18 -22.48
C HIS A 54 25.15 4.69 -23.39
N GLU A 55 26.24 4.15 -22.83
CA GLU A 55 27.32 3.56 -23.61
C GLU A 55 26.84 2.43 -24.53
N ARG A 56 25.92 1.58 -24.04
CA ARG A 56 25.33 0.50 -24.84
C ARG A 56 24.49 1.03 -25.99
N VAL A 57 23.74 2.10 -25.77
CA VAL A 57 22.94 2.78 -26.80
C VAL A 57 23.83 3.40 -27.87
N ASP A 58 24.95 4.00 -27.47
CA ASP A 58 25.90 4.64 -28.40
C ASP A 58 26.57 3.65 -29.37
N ARG A 59 26.54 2.34 -29.05
CA ARG A 59 26.96 1.27 -29.98
C ARG A 59 26.00 1.06 -31.15
N ARG A 60 24.74 1.55 -31.08
CA ARG A 60 23.71 1.55 -32.15
C ARG A 60 23.33 0.18 -32.74
N ILE A 61 23.72 -0.93 -32.10
CA ILE A 61 23.42 -2.29 -32.55
C ILE A 61 22.79 -3.08 -31.39
N PHE A 62 21.52 -3.47 -31.57
CA PHE A 62 20.71 -4.17 -30.57
C PHE A 62 20.26 -5.59 -31.03
N GLY A 63 21.08 -6.24 -31.85
CA GLY A 63 20.84 -7.62 -32.29
C GLY A 63 20.98 -8.65 -31.17
N TYR A 64 20.86 -9.92 -31.54
CA TYR A 64 21.01 -11.06 -30.63
C TYR A 64 22.27 -10.93 -29.77
N SER A 65 22.08 -11.06 -28.46
CA SER A 65 23.13 -10.91 -27.45
C SER A 65 23.02 -12.03 -26.43
N ALA A 66 24.14 -12.39 -25.82
CA ALA A 66 24.20 -13.40 -24.78
C ALA A 66 25.14 -12.97 -23.67
N ASN A 67 24.86 -13.44 -22.46
CA ASN A 67 25.55 -13.11 -21.20
C ASN A 67 26.69 -14.10 -20.88
N PHE A 68 27.26 -14.75 -21.89
CA PHE A 68 28.26 -15.82 -21.72
C PHE A 68 29.70 -15.33 -21.55
N THR A 69 29.90 -14.05 -21.21
CA THR A 69 31.25 -13.50 -21.03
C THR A 69 31.74 -13.77 -19.61
N GLY A 70 33.05 -14.00 -19.46
CA GLY A 70 33.64 -14.12 -18.13
C GLY A 70 33.47 -12.86 -17.28
N GLU A 71 33.30 -11.68 -17.90
CA GLU A 71 33.05 -10.42 -17.18
C GLU A 71 31.64 -10.35 -16.58
N PHE A 72 30.63 -10.79 -17.33
CA PHE A 72 29.26 -10.88 -16.84
C PHE A 72 29.19 -11.80 -15.62
N PHE A 73 29.71 -13.02 -15.74
CA PHE A 73 29.68 -13.98 -14.64
C PHE A 73 30.57 -13.58 -13.46
N ARG A 74 31.70 -12.91 -13.68
CA ARG A 74 32.48 -12.31 -12.58
C ARG A 74 31.65 -11.30 -11.78
N SER A 75 30.78 -10.53 -12.45
CA SER A 75 29.91 -9.57 -11.76
C SER A 75 28.83 -10.28 -10.95
N VAL A 76 28.10 -11.23 -11.56
CA VAL A 76 27.02 -11.97 -10.88
C VAL A 76 27.54 -12.86 -9.75
N CYS A 77 28.45 -13.78 -10.06
CA CYS A 77 28.95 -14.73 -9.07
C CYS A 77 29.87 -14.05 -8.04
N GLY A 78 30.60 -13.01 -8.46
CA GLY A 78 31.39 -12.17 -7.56
C GLY A 78 30.52 -11.44 -6.55
N TRP A 79 29.34 -10.94 -6.95
CA TRP A 79 28.37 -10.34 -6.01
C TRP A 79 27.94 -11.33 -4.93
N PHE A 80 27.55 -12.56 -5.32
CA PHE A 80 27.13 -13.58 -4.35
C PHE A 80 28.25 -13.96 -3.37
N GLN A 81 29.47 -14.12 -3.87
CA GLN A 81 30.62 -14.40 -3.03
C GLN A 81 30.96 -13.23 -2.10
N HIS A 82 30.90 -11.99 -2.59
CA HIS A 82 31.25 -10.78 -1.82
C HIS A 82 30.21 -10.46 -0.75
N ARG A 83 28.93 -10.40 -1.11
CA ARG A 83 27.84 -9.99 -0.20
C ARG A 83 27.44 -11.09 0.78
N PHE A 84 27.42 -12.35 0.32
CA PHE A 84 26.85 -13.46 1.09
C PHE A 84 27.88 -14.53 1.46
N GLY A 85 29.10 -14.46 0.94
CA GLY A 85 30.09 -15.54 1.10
C GLY A 85 29.58 -16.86 0.50
N TRP A 86 28.76 -16.80 -0.54
CA TRP A 86 28.15 -17.94 -1.21
C TRP A 86 28.79 -18.12 -2.58
N TYR A 87 29.44 -19.28 -2.76
CA TYR A 87 30.12 -19.62 -4.02
C TYR A 87 29.13 -20.23 -5.00
N VAL A 88 29.02 -19.63 -6.19
CA VAL A 88 28.20 -20.11 -7.30
C VAL A 88 29.08 -20.22 -8.54
N ASP A 89 29.08 -21.39 -9.19
CA ASP A 89 29.77 -21.58 -10.47
C ASP A 89 28.92 -20.98 -11.61
N SER A 90 29.55 -20.24 -12.51
CA SER A 90 28.91 -19.65 -13.69
C SER A 90 28.12 -20.64 -14.55
N LYS A 91 28.54 -21.91 -14.59
CA LYS A 91 27.84 -22.96 -15.37
C LYS A 91 26.47 -23.32 -14.79
N ASP A 92 26.25 -23.02 -13.51
CA ASP A 92 25.02 -23.33 -12.79
C ASP A 92 24.03 -22.15 -12.84
N VAL A 93 24.40 -21.03 -13.46
CA VAL A 93 23.59 -19.81 -13.56
C VAL A 93 22.85 -19.75 -14.88
N PHE A 94 21.53 -19.86 -14.82
CA PHE A 94 20.63 -19.81 -15.97
C PHE A 94 19.82 -18.51 -16.01
N TYR A 95 19.56 -18.03 -17.22
CA TYR A 95 18.69 -16.87 -17.45
C TYR A 95 17.21 -17.29 -17.44
N CYS A 96 16.37 -16.45 -16.84
CA CYS A 96 14.94 -16.39 -17.14
C CYS A 96 14.51 -14.92 -17.26
N ASN A 97 13.43 -14.64 -17.99
CA ASN A 97 12.89 -13.29 -18.15
C ASN A 97 12.12 -12.77 -16.90
N GLY A 98 12.35 -13.40 -15.75
CA GLY A 98 11.78 -13.07 -14.45
C GLY A 98 11.54 -14.30 -13.58
N ILE A 99 11.48 -14.10 -12.26
CA ILE A 99 11.28 -15.19 -11.30
C ILE A 99 9.88 -15.79 -11.40
N VAL A 100 8.84 -14.98 -11.63
CA VAL A 100 7.46 -15.49 -11.74
C VAL A 100 7.27 -16.49 -12.89
N PRO A 101 7.81 -16.24 -14.11
CA PRO A 101 7.95 -17.29 -15.13
C PRO A 101 8.79 -18.49 -14.66
N ALA A 102 9.96 -18.27 -14.07
CA ALA A 102 10.84 -19.33 -13.60
C ALA A 102 10.14 -20.30 -12.62
N LEU A 103 9.41 -19.78 -11.63
CA LEU A 103 8.62 -20.59 -10.70
C LEU A 103 7.66 -21.55 -11.42
N SER A 104 7.04 -21.10 -12.52
CA SER A 104 6.16 -21.96 -13.32
C SER A 104 6.91 -23.11 -13.97
N TYR A 105 8.09 -22.84 -14.55
CA TYR A 105 8.91 -23.87 -15.19
C TYR A 105 9.49 -24.84 -14.15
N LEU A 106 9.96 -24.33 -13.02
CA LEU A 106 10.49 -25.13 -11.92
C LEU A 106 9.43 -26.07 -11.34
N ILE A 107 8.20 -25.60 -11.10
CA ILE A 107 7.09 -26.48 -10.70
C ILE A 107 6.88 -27.59 -11.73
N GLN A 108 6.89 -27.28 -13.03
CA GLN A 108 6.67 -28.28 -14.09
C GLN A 108 7.76 -29.36 -14.13
N ILE A 109 9.03 -29.00 -13.93
CA ILE A 109 10.16 -29.94 -14.05
C ILE A 109 10.53 -30.63 -12.72
N MET A 110 10.16 -30.05 -11.57
CA MET A 110 10.49 -30.56 -10.24
C MET A 110 9.32 -31.29 -9.55
N THR A 111 8.15 -31.37 -10.16
CA THR A 111 6.98 -32.05 -9.58
C THR A 111 6.18 -32.75 -10.68
N HIS A 112 5.18 -33.55 -10.29
CA HIS A 112 4.17 -34.10 -11.18
C HIS A 112 2.81 -33.41 -10.99
N GLU A 113 1.94 -33.49 -12.00
CA GLU A 113 0.55 -33.02 -11.83
C GLU A 113 -0.13 -33.76 -10.68
N GLY A 114 -0.87 -33.03 -9.85
CA GLY A 114 -1.50 -33.56 -8.64
C GLY A 114 -0.61 -33.56 -7.40
N ASP A 115 0.69 -33.30 -7.52
CA ASP A 115 1.57 -33.10 -6.37
C ASP A 115 1.15 -31.88 -5.53
N GLN A 116 1.56 -31.91 -4.27
CA GLN A 116 1.42 -30.82 -3.33
C GLN A 116 2.71 -29.99 -3.27
N VAL A 117 2.51 -28.67 -3.18
CA VAL A 117 3.60 -27.69 -3.05
C VAL A 117 3.38 -26.90 -1.76
N LEU A 118 4.33 -27.02 -0.84
CA LEU A 118 4.30 -26.32 0.45
C LEU A 118 4.61 -24.83 0.25
N VAL A 119 3.84 -23.98 0.92
CA VAL A 119 4.03 -22.52 1.00
C VAL A 119 3.75 -22.03 2.43
N GLN A 120 4.22 -20.82 2.77
CA GLN A 120 4.12 -20.27 4.13
C GLN A 120 3.29 -18.98 4.18
N PRO A 121 1.95 -19.04 4.17
CA PRO A 121 1.13 -17.84 4.14
C PRO A 121 1.09 -17.06 5.47
N PRO A 122 0.87 -15.73 5.43
CA PRO A 122 0.63 -14.93 4.23
C PRO A 122 1.90 -14.82 3.37
N VAL A 123 1.77 -14.95 2.05
CA VAL A 123 2.89 -15.00 1.10
C VAL A 123 2.51 -14.40 -0.25
N TYR A 124 3.52 -14.03 -1.04
CA TYR A 124 3.39 -13.46 -2.38
C TYR A 124 2.38 -14.22 -3.28
N ARG A 125 1.30 -13.53 -3.68
CA ARG A 125 0.15 -14.08 -4.42
C ARG A 125 0.51 -14.99 -5.61
N PRO A 126 1.52 -14.68 -6.44
CA PRO A 126 1.89 -15.55 -7.55
C PRO A 126 2.29 -16.97 -7.17
N PHE A 127 2.71 -17.26 -5.93
CA PHE A 127 3.00 -18.64 -5.51
C PHE A 127 1.77 -19.52 -5.70
N TYR A 128 0.64 -19.17 -5.08
CA TYR A 128 -0.63 -19.87 -5.25
C TYR A 128 -1.07 -19.95 -6.72
N LYS A 129 -0.97 -18.83 -7.44
CA LYS A 129 -1.38 -18.77 -8.85
C LYS A 129 -0.56 -19.73 -9.71
N LYS A 130 0.77 -19.79 -9.51
CA LYS A 130 1.65 -20.67 -10.30
C LYS A 130 1.47 -22.13 -9.93
N ILE A 131 1.25 -22.46 -8.67
CA ILE A 131 0.92 -23.84 -8.26
C ILE A 131 -0.38 -24.30 -8.95
N ALA A 132 -1.44 -23.50 -8.86
CA ALA A 132 -2.74 -23.84 -9.44
C ALA A 132 -2.73 -23.88 -10.98
N CYS A 133 -2.10 -22.91 -11.65
CA CYS A 133 -1.99 -22.88 -13.12
C CYS A 133 -1.19 -24.07 -13.68
N ASN A 134 -0.40 -24.76 -12.86
CA ASN A 134 0.33 -25.96 -13.25
C ASN A 134 -0.33 -27.24 -12.72
N HIS A 135 -1.59 -27.20 -12.28
CA HIS A 135 -2.33 -28.38 -11.83
C HIS A 135 -1.69 -29.10 -10.62
N ARG A 136 -1.07 -28.33 -9.72
CA ARG A 136 -0.62 -28.79 -8.39
C ARG A 136 -1.52 -28.18 -7.32
N THR A 137 -1.42 -28.70 -6.09
CA THR A 137 -2.18 -28.19 -4.93
C THR A 137 -1.25 -27.47 -3.97
N ALA A 138 -1.60 -26.25 -3.55
CA ALA A 138 -0.85 -25.58 -2.50
C ALA A 138 -1.21 -26.18 -1.14
N VAL A 139 -0.20 -26.42 -0.30
CA VAL A 139 -0.37 -26.82 1.10
C VAL A 139 0.20 -25.72 1.96
N ASP A 140 -0.58 -25.27 2.93
CA ASP A 140 -0.23 -24.12 3.77
C ASP A 140 0.45 -24.59 5.05
N ASN A 141 1.68 -24.11 5.28
CA ASN A 141 2.27 -24.01 6.61
C ASN A 141 2.13 -22.57 7.09
N ARG A 142 0.99 -22.24 7.71
CA ARG A 142 0.65 -20.85 8.06
C ARG A 142 1.63 -20.30 9.10
N LEU A 143 2.19 -19.12 8.81
CA LEU A 143 3.06 -18.42 9.74
C LEU A 143 2.29 -17.98 10.99
N VAL A 144 2.97 -18.05 12.13
CA VAL A 144 2.41 -17.71 13.43
C VAL A 144 2.92 -16.34 13.84
N GLU A 145 2.01 -15.39 14.03
CA GLU A 145 2.36 -14.08 14.57
C GLU A 145 2.61 -14.16 16.08
N ARG A 146 3.75 -13.65 16.54
CA ARG A 146 4.12 -13.53 17.96
C ARG A 146 4.82 -12.20 18.17
N ASP A 147 4.34 -11.40 19.12
CA ASP A 147 4.92 -10.10 19.46
C ASP A 147 5.15 -9.17 18.25
N GLY A 148 4.24 -9.23 17.26
CA GLY A 148 4.30 -8.43 16.03
C GLY A 148 5.30 -8.91 14.98
N THR A 149 5.99 -10.04 15.21
CA THR A 149 6.81 -10.73 14.19
C THR A 149 6.15 -12.06 13.79
N PHE A 150 6.65 -12.71 12.74
CA PHE A 150 6.09 -13.95 12.18
C PHE A 150 7.08 -15.10 12.31
N GLY A 151 6.72 -16.17 13.02
CA GLY A 151 7.52 -17.39 13.13
C GLY A 151 6.91 -18.57 12.36
N ILE A 152 7.71 -19.63 12.22
CA ILE A 152 7.33 -20.87 11.55
C ILE A 152 6.72 -21.83 12.58
N ASP A 153 5.54 -22.40 12.29
CA ASP A 153 5.04 -23.57 13.02
C ASP A 153 5.75 -24.82 12.49
N PHE A 154 6.87 -25.18 13.14
CA PHE A 154 7.66 -26.32 12.73
C PHE A 154 6.97 -27.67 12.96
N ALA A 155 6.02 -27.75 13.89
CA ALA A 155 5.27 -29.00 14.10
C ALA A 155 4.34 -29.24 12.91
N ASP A 156 3.60 -28.21 12.49
CA ASP A 156 2.78 -28.29 11.28
C ASP A 156 3.66 -28.49 10.03
N PHE A 157 4.77 -27.76 9.90
CA PHE A 157 5.70 -27.90 8.77
C PHE A 157 6.17 -29.35 8.62
N GLU A 158 6.62 -29.96 9.72
CA GLU A 158 7.08 -31.35 9.74
C GLU A 158 5.97 -32.32 9.33
N GLU A 159 4.74 -32.13 9.80
CA GLU A 159 3.61 -32.97 9.41
C GLU A 159 3.26 -32.81 7.92
N LYS A 160 3.40 -31.61 7.33
CA LYS A 160 3.16 -31.41 5.89
C LYS A 160 4.20 -32.11 5.03
N VAL A 161 5.48 -31.96 5.35
CA VAL A 161 6.55 -32.56 4.53
C VAL A 161 6.60 -34.08 4.63
N LYS A 162 6.00 -34.69 5.67
CA LYS A 162 5.83 -36.15 5.77
C LYS A 162 4.78 -36.71 4.81
N ASP A 163 3.86 -35.90 4.29
CA ASP A 163 2.91 -36.37 3.28
C ASP A 163 3.70 -36.67 1.99
N PRO A 164 3.69 -37.92 1.48
CA PRO A 164 4.43 -38.27 0.27
C PRO A 164 3.96 -37.52 -0.99
N LYS A 165 2.81 -36.82 -0.93
CA LYS A 165 2.37 -35.93 -2.02
C LYS A 165 3.04 -34.56 -1.98
N THR A 166 3.59 -34.13 -0.84
CA THR A 166 4.33 -32.87 -0.75
C THR A 166 5.74 -33.09 -1.30
N THR A 167 5.98 -32.67 -2.54
CA THR A 167 7.25 -32.95 -3.24
C THR A 167 8.14 -31.72 -3.40
N LEU A 168 7.58 -30.53 -3.18
CA LEU A 168 8.27 -29.26 -3.34
C LEU A 168 7.88 -28.26 -2.25
N PHE A 169 8.86 -27.52 -1.76
CA PHE A 169 8.67 -26.34 -0.91
C PHE A 169 9.10 -25.08 -1.68
N LEU A 170 8.18 -24.11 -1.81
CA LEU A 170 8.52 -22.77 -2.30
C LEU A 170 8.84 -21.86 -1.10
N LEU A 171 10.12 -21.61 -0.89
CA LEU A 171 10.62 -20.70 0.14
C LEU A 171 10.64 -19.26 -0.40
N CYS A 172 10.16 -18.30 0.39
CA CYS A 172 10.33 -16.87 0.12
C CYS A 172 11.29 -16.29 1.18
N SER A 173 12.46 -15.80 0.77
CA SER A 173 13.54 -15.42 1.69
C SER A 173 14.39 -14.26 1.14
N PRO A 174 14.27 -13.01 1.63
CA PRO A 174 13.35 -12.50 2.66
C PRO A 174 11.87 -12.67 2.31
N HIS A 175 11.03 -12.83 3.33
CA HIS A 175 9.63 -13.24 3.17
C HIS A 175 8.70 -12.07 2.83
N ASN A 176 8.11 -12.04 1.64
CA ASN A 176 7.07 -11.09 1.24
C ASN A 176 5.67 -11.67 1.55
N PRO A 177 4.81 -11.02 2.36
CA PRO A 177 4.86 -9.60 2.73
C PRO A 177 5.36 -9.27 4.14
N THR A 178 5.69 -10.26 4.98
CA THR A 178 5.96 -10.04 6.41
C THR A 178 7.27 -9.28 6.67
N GLY A 179 8.20 -9.32 5.72
CA GLY A 179 9.52 -8.70 5.84
C GLY A 179 10.47 -9.46 6.76
N ARG A 180 10.18 -10.73 7.10
CA ARG A 180 11.10 -11.59 7.85
C ARG A 180 12.36 -11.88 7.03
N VAL A 181 13.50 -11.88 7.70
CA VAL A 181 14.76 -12.45 7.22
C VAL A 181 15.03 -13.67 8.08
N TRP A 182 14.96 -14.86 7.46
CA TRP A 182 15.08 -16.11 8.20
C TRP A 182 16.48 -16.28 8.77
N THR A 183 16.53 -16.68 10.03
CA THR A 183 17.80 -17.01 10.69
C THR A 183 18.39 -18.29 10.12
N GLU A 184 19.71 -18.49 10.29
CA GLU A 184 20.35 -19.74 9.87
C GLU A 184 19.74 -20.96 10.56
N GLU A 185 19.34 -20.85 11.82
CA GLU A 185 18.68 -21.94 12.56
C GLU A 185 17.32 -22.29 11.93
N GLU A 186 16.50 -21.30 11.61
CA GLU A 186 15.21 -21.51 10.95
C GLU A 186 15.39 -22.14 9.57
N LEU A 187 16.34 -21.64 8.77
CA LEU A 187 16.65 -22.17 7.43
C LEU A 187 17.18 -23.60 7.49
N ARG A 188 18.09 -23.91 8.43
CA ARG A 188 18.61 -25.27 8.65
C ARG A 188 17.48 -26.22 9.01
N ARG A 189 16.62 -25.83 9.94
CA ARG A 189 15.52 -26.68 10.36
C ARG A 189 14.52 -26.96 9.23
N MET A 190 14.17 -25.94 8.43
CA MET A 190 13.31 -26.13 7.25
C MET A 190 13.96 -27.09 6.24
N GLY A 191 15.22 -26.86 5.87
CA GLY A 191 15.93 -27.70 4.90
C GLY A 191 16.10 -29.14 5.36
N GLU A 192 16.52 -29.37 6.61
CA GLU A 192 16.65 -30.73 7.18
C GLU A 192 15.32 -31.48 7.21
N LEU A 193 14.19 -30.79 7.46
CA LEU A 193 12.87 -31.38 7.40
C LEU A 193 12.48 -31.73 5.95
N CYS A 194 12.77 -30.86 4.99
CA CYS A 194 12.51 -31.14 3.58
C CYS A 194 13.32 -32.35 3.07
N PHE A 195 14.65 -32.33 3.21
CA PHE A 195 15.51 -33.37 2.63
C PHE A 195 15.30 -34.75 3.25
N ARG A 196 15.04 -34.84 4.56
CA ARG A 196 14.72 -36.11 5.23
C ARG A 196 13.44 -36.76 4.71
N ASN A 197 12.54 -35.99 4.10
CA ASN A 197 11.27 -36.48 3.56
C ASN A 197 11.22 -36.42 2.02
N GLY A 198 12.35 -36.18 1.35
CA GLY A 198 12.42 -36.15 -0.12
C GLY A 198 11.76 -34.93 -0.77
N VAL A 199 11.51 -33.87 0.00
CA VAL A 199 10.95 -32.61 -0.51
C VAL A 199 12.07 -31.74 -1.05
N ARG A 200 11.95 -31.29 -2.30
CA ARG A 200 12.90 -30.34 -2.93
C ARG A 200 12.56 -28.90 -2.56
N ILE A 201 13.51 -27.97 -2.73
CA ILE A 201 13.32 -26.56 -2.40
C ILE A 201 13.52 -25.69 -3.64
N VAL A 202 12.61 -24.76 -3.87
CA VAL A 202 12.85 -23.58 -4.72
C VAL A 202 12.84 -22.36 -3.80
N ALA A 203 13.98 -21.68 -3.71
CA ALA A 203 14.14 -20.48 -2.90
C ALA A 203 14.00 -19.23 -3.77
N ASP A 204 12.89 -18.50 -3.62
CA ASP A 204 12.73 -17.15 -4.15
C ASP A 204 13.46 -16.16 -3.22
N GLU A 205 14.68 -15.80 -3.64
CA GLU A 205 15.57 -14.88 -2.91
C GLU A 205 15.69 -13.52 -3.59
N ILE A 206 14.65 -13.09 -4.32
CA ILE A 206 14.66 -11.82 -5.06
C ILE A 206 14.91 -10.57 -4.20
N HIS A 207 14.65 -10.64 -2.89
CA HIS A 207 14.80 -9.54 -1.95
C HIS A 207 16.09 -9.61 -1.11
N HIS A 208 17.00 -10.55 -1.38
CA HIS A 208 18.16 -10.86 -0.53
C HIS A 208 19.10 -9.70 -0.18
N ASP A 209 19.13 -8.67 -1.01
CA ASP A 209 19.99 -7.51 -0.83
C ASP A 209 19.35 -6.41 0.03
N ILE A 210 18.01 -6.46 0.20
CA ILE A 210 17.22 -5.42 0.88
C ILE A 210 16.94 -5.88 2.30
N VAL A 211 17.84 -5.52 3.21
CA VAL A 211 17.80 -5.89 4.62
C VAL A 211 18.00 -4.66 5.49
N ALA A 212 17.41 -4.67 6.69
CA ALA A 212 17.59 -3.62 7.68
C ALA A 212 19.06 -3.53 8.16
N PRO A 213 19.52 -2.37 8.65
CA PRO A 213 20.85 -2.22 9.22
C PRO A 213 21.14 -3.27 10.30
N GLY A 214 22.27 -3.98 10.16
CA GLY A 214 22.69 -5.04 11.09
C GLY A 214 22.05 -6.41 10.86
N VAL A 215 21.04 -6.52 10.00
CA VAL A 215 20.45 -7.79 9.58
C VAL A 215 21.26 -8.39 8.43
N LYS A 216 21.37 -9.72 8.40
CA LYS A 216 22.05 -10.45 7.33
C LYS A 216 21.10 -11.48 6.73
N HIS A 217 21.01 -11.48 5.41
CA HIS A 217 20.39 -12.57 4.66
C HIS A 217 21.38 -13.72 4.50
N THR A 218 20.88 -14.94 4.62
CA THR A 218 21.65 -16.16 4.35
C THR A 218 20.97 -16.95 3.22
N PRO A 219 21.61 -17.08 2.04
CA PRO A 219 21.11 -17.97 1.01
C PRO A 219 21.00 -19.39 1.54
N ILE A 220 19.82 -20.02 1.42
CA ILE A 220 19.60 -21.33 2.07
C ILE A 220 20.57 -22.39 1.56
N GLU A 221 20.88 -22.36 0.27
CA GLU A 221 21.79 -23.30 -0.39
C GLU A 221 23.20 -23.31 0.24
N LYS A 222 23.68 -22.15 0.71
CA LYS A 222 24.97 -22.03 1.41
C LYS A 222 25.06 -22.91 2.66
N LEU A 223 23.91 -23.21 3.28
CA LEU A 223 23.84 -24.01 4.50
C LEU A 223 23.85 -25.53 4.21
N PHE A 224 23.66 -25.92 2.95
CA PHE A 224 23.45 -27.31 2.53
C PHE A 224 24.29 -27.70 1.29
N PRO A 225 25.63 -27.66 1.38
CA PRO A 225 26.50 -28.01 0.25
C PRO A 225 26.27 -29.45 -0.26
N ASP A 226 25.87 -30.37 0.62
CA ASP A 226 25.60 -31.77 0.28
C ASP A 226 24.19 -32.01 -0.31
N HIS A 227 23.30 -30.99 -0.25
CA HIS A 227 21.95 -31.04 -0.84
C HIS A 227 21.71 -29.93 -1.88
N LYS A 228 22.79 -29.39 -2.46
CA LYS A 228 22.68 -28.31 -3.46
C LYS A 228 21.94 -28.74 -4.74
N ASP A 229 21.88 -30.03 -5.03
CA ASP A 229 21.22 -30.59 -6.21
C ASP A 229 19.68 -30.64 -6.02
N GLU A 230 19.21 -30.61 -4.78
CA GLU A 230 17.80 -30.58 -4.37
C GLU A 230 17.26 -29.16 -4.15
N ILE A 231 18.11 -28.13 -4.27
CA ILE A 231 17.77 -26.72 -4.11
C ILE A 231 17.93 -26.00 -5.46
N VAL A 232 16.92 -25.20 -5.82
CA VAL A 232 17.04 -24.21 -6.89
C VAL A 232 16.86 -22.82 -6.32
N THR A 233 17.88 -21.97 -6.45
CA THR A 233 17.84 -20.58 -5.95
C THR A 233 17.47 -19.63 -7.08
N CYS A 234 16.46 -18.79 -6.85
CA CYS A 234 16.00 -17.75 -7.78
C CYS A 234 16.41 -16.37 -7.24
N ALA A 235 17.29 -15.67 -7.95
CA ALA A 235 17.77 -14.34 -7.57
C ALA A 235 17.68 -13.34 -8.73
N SER A 236 17.57 -12.04 -8.43
CA SER A 236 17.55 -10.99 -9.46
C SER A 236 17.86 -9.62 -8.85
N VAL A 237 18.59 -8.80 -9.61
CA VAL A 237 18.80 -7.37 -9.32
C VAL A 237 17.53 -6.52 -9.45
N SER A 238 16.44 -7.07 -9.97
CA SER A 238 15.23 -6.31 -10.31
C SER A 238 14.62 -5.58 -9.12
N LYS A 239 14.61 -6.20 -7.93
CA LYS A 239 14.13 -5.55 -6.70
C LYS A 239 15.23 -4.74 -6.05
N THR A 240 16.45 -5.27 -5.99
CA THR A 240 17.61 -4.59 -5.40
C THR A 240 17.83 -3.21 -6.01
N PHE A 241 17.85 -3.09 -7.34
CA PHE A 241 18.28 -1.88 -8.05
C PHE A 241 17.18 -1.20 -8.89
N ASN A 242 15.91 -1.52 -8.61
CA ASN A 242 14.74 -0.98 -9.35
C ASN A 242 14.74 -1.32 -10.86
N LEU A 243 15.27 -2.48 -11.24
CA LEU A 243 15.45 -2.92 -12.64
C LEU A 243 14.40 -3.93 -13.13
N ALA A 244 13.19 -3.94 -12.55
CA ALA A 244 12.14 -4.89 -12.94
C ALA A 244 11.77 -4.84 -14.43
N GLY A 245 11.85 -3.67 -15.06
CA GLY A 245 11.64 -3.50 -16.51
C GLY A 245 12.71 -4.15 -17.39
N MET A 246 13.87 -4.52 -16.84
CA MET A 246 14.93 -5.22 -17.56
C MET A 246 14.65 -6.72 -17.69
N ALA A 247 13.61 -7.26 -17.05
CA ALA A 247 13.15 -8.64 -17.25
C ALA A 247 14.29 -9.69 -17.25
N TYR A 248 15.08 -9.73 -16.18
CA TYR A 248 16.22 -10.64 -16.05
C TYR A 248 16.30 -11.23 -14.63
N SER A 249 16.47 -12.54 -14.54
CA SER A 249 16.74 -13.27 -13.29
C SER A 249 17.83 -14.32 -13.48
N ASN A 250 18.60 -14.54 -12.42
CA ASN A 250 19.56 -15.63 -12.27
C ASN A 250 18.86 -16.81 -11.58
N ILE A 251 18.76 -17.94 -12.27
CA ILE A 251 18.22 -19.19 -11.75
C ILE A 251 19.40 -20.15 -11.55
N ILE A 252 19.71 -20.46 -10.30
CA ILE A 252 20.86 -21.28 -9.94
C ILE A 252 20.40 -22.72 -9.83
N ILE A 253 20.91 -23.59 -10.70
CA ILE A 253 20.54 -25.02 -10.79
C ILE A 253 21.83 -25.84 -10.85
N HIS A 254 22.10 -26.66 -9.84
CA HIS A 254 23.31 -27.49 -9.79
C HIS A 254 23.14 -28.88 -10.40
N ASP A 255 21.98 -29.53 -10.19
CA ASP A 255 21.73 -30.88 -10.69
C ASP A 255 21.76 -30.91 -12.23
N PRO A 256 22.70 -31.63 -12.86
CA PRO A 256 22.79 -31.73 -14.32
C PRO A 256 21.51 -32.28 -14.97
N HIS A 257 20.74 -33.11 -14.26
CA HIS A 257 19.46 -33.60 -14.78
C HIS A 257 18.41 -32.47 -14.82
N LEU A 258 18.26 -31.71 -13.74
CA LEU A 258 17.42 -30.51 -13.73
C LEU A 258 17.90 -29.45 -14.73
N GLN A 259 19.21 -29.27 -14.93
CA GLN A 259 19.74 -28.35 -15.96
C GLN A 259 19.26 -28.77 -17.36
N ALA A 260 19.28 -30.07 -17.68
CA ALA A 260 18.78 -30.58 -18.96
C ALA A 260 17.26 -30.39 -19.11
N LEU A 261 16.49 -30.60 -18.05
CA LEU A 261 15.05 -30.35 -18.04
C LEU A 261 14.73 -28.86 -18.18
N TRP A 262 15.51 -27.98 -17.55
CA TRP A 262 15.39 -26.53 -17.69
C TRP A 262 15.69 -26.09 -19.12
N ALA A 263 16.80 -26.57 -19.72
CA ALA A 263 17.15 -26.29 -21.10
C ALA A 263 16.01 -26.67 -22.06
N LYS A 264 15.48 -27.89 -21.91
CA LYS A 264 14.32 -28.32 -22.69
C LYS A 264 13.11 -27.42 -22.48
N ARG A 265 12.72 -27.19 -21.22
CA ARG A 265 11.45 -26.55 -20.93
C ARG A 265 11.45 -25.04 -21.14
N ALA A 266 12.45 -24.35 -20.59
CA ALA A 266 12.53 -22.90 -20.66
C ALA A 266 13.11 -22.44 -22.00
N GLN A 267 14.19 -23.08 -22.48
CA GLN A 267 14.91 -22.60 -23.67
C GLN A 267 14.32 -23.14 -24.96
N GLU A 268 14.09 -24.45 -25.09
CA GLU A 268 13.58 -25.07 -26.33
C GLU A 268 12.07 -24.85 -26.49
N ASP A 269 11.25 -25.29 -25.55
CA ASP A 269 9.78 -25.23 -25.68
C ASP A 269 9.26 -23.78 -25.63
N CYS A 270 9.83 -22.94 -24.77
CA CYS A 270 9.32 -21.59 -24.47
C CYS A 270 10.15 -20.45 -25.10
N GLY A 271 11.33 -20.74 -25.65
CA GLY A 271 12.19 -19.73 -26.27
C GLY A 271 12.88 -18.76 -25.28
N VAL A 272 12.91 -19.06 -23.98
CA VAL A 272 13.53 -18.22 -22.95
C VAL A 272 15.02 -18.56 -22.83
N MET A 273 15.80 -18.17 -23.84
CA MET A 273 17.23 -18.52 -23.89
C MET A 273 18.18 -17.32 -23.86
N TYR A 274 17.80 -16.19 -24.47
CA TYR A 274 18.68 -15.02 -24.56
C TYR A 274 18.00 -13.77 -23.99
N PRO A 275 18.66 -13.04 -23.08
CA PRO A 275 18.21 -11.72 -22.65
C PRO A 275 18.43 -10.68 -23.75
N ASN A 276 17.71 -9.56 -23.66
CA ASN A 276 18.00 -8.43 -24.54
C ASN A 276 19.33 -7.76 -24.14
N PRO A 277 20.03 -7.10 -25.08
CA PRO A 277 21.33 -6.47 -24.82
C PRO A 277 21.33 -5.44 -23.70
N MET A 278 20.24 -4.71 -23.50
CA MET A 278 20.15 -3.67 -22.48
C MET A 278 20.10 -4.30 -21.08
N SER A 279 19.39 -5.42 -20.93
CA SER A 279 19.37 -6.17 -19.68
C SER A 279 20.75 -6.67 -19.29
N ILE A 280 21.48 -7.31 -20.22
CA ILE A 280 22.84 -7.80 -19.94
C ILE A 280 23.71 -6.67 -19.38
N THR A 281 23.72 -5.52 -20.06
CA THR A 281 24.45 -4.33 -19.64
C THR A 281 24.00 -3.84 -18.27
N ALA A 282 22.69 -3.70 -18.05
CA ALA A 282 22.15 -3.21 -16.78
C ALA A 282 22.51 -4.12 -15.60
N ILE A 283 22.35 -5.45 -15.74
CA ILE A 283 22.64 -6.39 -14.65
C ILE A 283 24.14 -6.40 -14.33
N GLN A 284 24.99 -6.43 -15.35
CA GLN A 284 26.44 -6.40 -15.16
C GLN A 284 26.86 -5.12 -14.43
N ALA A 285 26.37 -3.95 -14.88
CA ALA A 285 26.68 -2.67 -14.25
C ALA A 285 26.14 -2.57 -12.81
N ALA A 286 24.93 -3.07 -12.56
CA ALA A 286 24.31 -3.06 -11.23
C ALA A 286 25.17 -3.81 -10.21
N TYR A 287 25.60 -5.03 -10.54
CA TYR A 287 26.48 -5.79 -9.64
C TYR A 287 27.90 -5.21 -9.55
N ALA A 288 28.44 -4.66 -10.63
CA ALA A 288 29.80 -4.11 -10.64
C ALA A 288 29.94 -2.77 -9.89
N THR A 289 28.87 -1.96 -9.86
CA THR A 289 28.96 -0.55 -9.41
C THR A 289 27.89 -0.13 -8.40
N GLY A 290 26.86 -0.96 -8.19
CA GLY A 290 25.67 -0.57 -7.43
C GLY A 290 25.80 -0.64 -5.91
N GLU A 291 26.83 -1.29 -5.35
CA GLU A 291 26.96 -1.48 -3.89
C GLU A 291 26.84 -0.18 -3.07
N PRO A 292 27.54 0.92 -3.41
CA PRO A 292 27.41 2.16 -2.64
C PRO A 292 26.01 2.79 -2.69
N TRP A 293 25.26 2.56 -3.77
CA TRP A 293 23.88 3.00 -3.92
C TRP A 293 22.94 2.15 -3.07
N LEU A 294 23.12 0.82 -3.10
CA LEU A 294 22.32 -0.11 -2.34
C LEU A 294 22.49 0.07 -0.82
N ASP A 295 23.72 0.27 -0.34
CA ASP A 295 23.96 0.44 1.09
C ASP A 295 23.29 1.73 1.63
N GLN A 296 23.29 2.81 0.84
CA GLN A 296 22.56 4.03 1.19
C GLN A 296 21.04 3.85 1.06
N LEU A 297 20.57 3.14 0.02
CA LEU A 297 19.16 2.82 -0.15
C LEU A 297 18.63 2.04 1.05
N ASN A 298 19.33 1.00 1.53
CA ASN A 298 18.88 0.18 2.65
C ASN A 298 18.71 1.01 3.93
N GLY A 299 19.61 1.96 4.20
CA GLY A 299 19.46 2.92 5.30
C GLY A 299 18.20 3.77 5.14
N TYR A 300 18.01 4.36 3.96
CA TYR A 300 16.84 5.20 3.68
C TYR A 300 15.51 4.44 3.74
N LEU A 301 15.45 3.22 3.19
CA LEU A 301 14.28 2.34 3.26
C LEU A 301 13.94 1.96 4.70
N HIS A 302 14.95 1.64 5.51
CA HIS A 302 14.76 1.34 6.92
C HIS A 302 14.20 2.54 7.68
N ASP A 303 14.78 3.73 7.48
CA ASP A 303 14.25 4.97 8.06
C ASP A 303 12.81 5.21 7.61
N ASN A 304 12.47 4.91 6.35
CA ASN A 304 11.11 4.98 5.84
C ASN A 304 10.13 4.12 6.63
N LEU A 305 10.51 2.89 6.91
CA LEU A 305 9.73 1.94 7.70
C LEU A 305 9.62 2.36 9.18
N VAL A 306 10.69 2.88 9.78
CA VAL A 306 10.69 3.38 11.18
C VAL A 306 9.72 4.55 11.33
N PHE A 307 9.77 5.52 10.42
CA PHE A 307 8.82 6.63 10.41
C PHE A 307 7.38 6.15 10.20
N ALA A 308 7.15 5.20 9.29
CA ALA A 308 5.80 4.68 9.06
C ALA A 308 5.23 4.04 10.32
N GLN A 309 6.04 3.27 11.06
CA GLN A 309 5.65 2.74 12.37
C GLN A 309 5.32 3.86 13.36
N GLY A 310 6.19 4.88 13.49
CA GLY A 310 5.97 6.00 14.40
C GLY A 310 4.70 6.79 14.08
N TYR A 311 4.49 7.10 12.80
CA TYR A 311 3.31 7.81 12.31
C TYR A 311 2.02 7.03 12.59
N LEU A 312 2.02 5.71 12.35
CA LEU A 312 0.88 4.85 12.65
C LEU A 312 0.63 4.75 14.16
N ALA A 313 1.67 4.68 15.00
CA ALA A 313 1.50 4.66 16.44
C ALA A 313 0.86 5.95 16.98
N GLU A 314 1.16 7.09 16.37
CA GLU A 314 0.56 8.39 16.72
C GLU A 314 -0.88 8.53 16.22
N HIS A 315 -1.14 8.19 14.96
CA HIS A 315 -2.42 8.49 14.30
C HIS A 315 -3.41 7.33 14.24
N LEU A 316 -2.94 6.09 14.35
CA LEU A 316 -3.75 4.87 14.39
C LEU A 316 -3.23 3.92 15.49
N PRO A 317 -3.31 4.30 16.78
CA PRO A 317 -2.68 3.56 17.89
C PRO A 317 -3.17 2.11 18.08
N LYS A 318 -4.27 1.71 17.44
CA LYS A 318 -4.77 0.31 17.46
C LYS A 318 -4.23 -0.51 16.29
N ALA A 319 -3.61 0.11 15.30
CA ALA A 319 -2.99 -0.56 14.17
C ALA A 319 -1.69 -1.21 14.65
N ARG A 320 -1.33 -2.34 14.05
CA ARG A 320 -0.13 -3.09 14.44
C ARG A 320 0.83 -3.18 13.27
N MET A 321 2.04 -2.67 13.49
CA MET A 321 3.15 -2.75 12.56
C MET A 321 4.46 -2.91 13.34
N THR A 322 5.27 -3.87 12.91
CA THR A 322 6.67 -3.98 13.33
C THR A 322 7.55 -3.56 12.16
N VAL A 323 8.66 -2.87 12.44
CA VAL A 323 9.65 -2.56 11.41
C VAL A 323 10.22 -3.88 10.88
N PRO A 324 10.09 -4.18 9.58
CA PRO A 324 10.52 -5.45 9.03
C PRO A 324 12.05 -5.58 9.00
N GLU A 325 12.53 -6.82 9.03
CA GLU A 325 13.95 -7.18 8.99
C GLU A 325 14.52 -7.03 7.57
N GLY A 326 13.67 -7.08 6.54
CA GLY A 326 14.03 -6.87 5.15
C GLY A 326 12.85 -6.52 4.25
N THR A 327 13.13 -6.41 2.95
CA THR A 327 12.26 -5.79 1.95
C THR A 327 12.01 -4.30 2.22
N TYR A 328 11.13 -3.67 1.44
CA TYR A 328 10.69 -2.28 1.62
C TYR A 328 9.18 -2.16 1.86
N PHE A 329 8.55 -3.22 2.38
CA PHE A 329 7.12 -3.25 2.63
C PHE A 329 6.80 -3.10 4.12
N ALA A 330 5.92 -2.16 4.45
CA ALA A 330 5.26 -2.18 5.74
C ALA A 330 4.05 -3.13 5.68
N TRP A 331 3.96 -4.06 6.64
CA TRP A 331 2.85 -5.00 6.76
C TRP A 331 2.00 -4.65 7.98
N VAL A 332 0.89 -3.98 7.74
CA VAL A 332 0.12 -3.28 8.78
C VAL A 332 -1.22 -3.97 9.00
N ASP A 333 -1.51 -4.42 10.23
CA ASP A 333 -2.85 -4.82 10.64
C ASP A 333 -3.68 -3.59 11.00
N VAL A 334 -4.76 -3.36 10.25
CA VAL A 334 -5.72 -2.27 10.45
C VAL A 334 -7.09 -2.77 10.89
N GLY A 335 -7.22 -4.05 11.23
CA GLY A 335 -8.48 -4.70 11.64
C GLY A 335 -9.34 -3.91 12.64
N PRO A 336 -8.76 -3.31 13.69
CA PRO A 336 -9.53 -2.49 14.64
C PRO A 336 -10.23 -1.26 14.04
N TYR A 337 -9.81 -0.80 12.85
CA TYR A 337 -10.38 0.33 12.12
C TYR A 337 -11.32 -0.08 10.99
N LEU A 338 -11.41 -1.38 10.66
CA LEU A 338 -12.23 -1.83 9.53
C LEU A 338 -13.71 -1.89 9.91
N ARG A 339 -14.47 -0.90 9.43
CA ARG A 339 -15.91 -0.76 9.64
C ARG A 339 -16.62 -0.36 8.35
N GLY A 340 -17.92 -0.66 8.27
CA GLY A 340 -18.76 -0.28 7.13
C GLY A 340 -18.14 -0.65 5.77
N ALA A 341 -18.03 0.33 4.88
CA ALA A 341 -17.45 0.14 3.54
C ALA A 341 -15.98 -0.31 3.57
N ALA A 342 -15.19 0.14 4.55
CA ALA A 342 -13.78 -0.27 4.68
C ALA A 342 -13.62 -1.75 5.03
N ARG A 343 -14.57 -2.32 5.79
CA ARG A 343 -14.59 -3.77 6.10
C ARG A 343 -14.95 -4.62 4.87
N ALA A 344 -15.81 -4.10 4.00
CA ALA A 344 -16.28 -4.81 2.81
C ALA A 344 -15.24 -4.81 1.68
N ASP A 345 -14.62 -3.66 1.40
CA ASP A 345 -13.60 -3.51 0.37
C ASP A 345 -12.64 -2.37 0.75
N LEU A 346 -11.55 -2.74 1.42
CA LEU A 346 -10.56 -1.80 1.94
C LEU A 346 -9.81 -1.06 0.82
N ASP A 347 -9.48 -1.75 -0.27
CA ASP A 347 -8.78 -1.15 -1.42
C ASP A 347 -9.66 -0.06 -2.06
N SER A 348 -10.89 -0.40 -2.45
CA SER A 348 -11.79 0.59 -3.04
C SER A 348 -12.18 1.70 -2.07
N TYR A 349 -12.25 1.42 -0.76
CA TYR A 349 -12.49 2.44 0.24
C TYR A 349 -11.35 3.47 0.26
N LEU A 350 -10.09 3.05 0.34
CA LEU A 350 -8.94 3.95 0.36
C LEU A 350 -8.78 4.72 -0.95
N VAL A 351 -9.01 4.07 -2.11
CA VAL A 351 -8.96 4.77 -3.40
C VAL A 351 -10.02 5.88 -3.45
N LYS A 352 -11.27 5.60 -3.07
CA LYS A 352 -12.37 6.58 -3.16
C LYS A 352 -12.29 7.69 -2.12
N THR A 353 -11.86 7.37 -0.91
CA THR A 353 -11.93 8.29 0.24
C THR A 353 -10.62 9.00 0.55
N ALA A 354 -9.50 8.43 0.10
CA ALA A 354 -8.15 8.91 0.39
C ALA A 354 -7.29 9.09 -0.86
N ASP A 355 -7.76 8.76 -2.08
CA ASP A 355 -6.95 8.71 -3.30
C ASP A 355 -5.62 7.95 -3.06
N ILE A 356 -5.72 6.76 -2.48
CA ILE A 356 -4.57 5.88 -2.24
C ILE A 356 -4.85 4.50 -2.79
N LEU A 357 -3.90 3.97 -3.56
CA LEU A 357 -3.90 2.60 -4.03
C LEU A 357 -2.85 1.78 -3.28
N ILE A 358 -3.30 0.80 -2.49
CA ILE A 358 -2.46 -0.09 -1.68
C ILE A 358 -2.96 -1.52 -1.84
N GLU A 359 -2.05 -2.49 -1.89
CA GLU A 359 -2.46 -3.90 -1.82
C GLU A 359 -2.98 -4.23 -0.42
N SER A 360 -4.23 -4.66 -0.34
CA SER A 360 -4.91 -5.00 0.91
C SER A 360 -5.45 -6.44 0.88
N GLY A 361 -5.74 -6.99 2.05
CA GLY A 361 -6.54 -8.20 2.20
C GLY A 361 -7.78 -7.94 3.05
N VAL A 362 -8.94 -8.38 2.59
CA VAL A 362 -10.16 -8.46 3.40
C VAL A 362 -10.52 -9.92 3.66
N GLU A 363 -11.36 -10.15 4.67
CA GLU A 363 -11.86 -11.48 5.01
C GLU A 363 -12.51 -12.15 3.78
N GLY A 364 -12.11 -13.38 3.47
CA GLY A 364 -12.62 -14.15 2.33
C GLY A 364 -11.96 -13.89 0.97
N ALA A 365 -11.14 -12.84 0.83
CA ALA A 365 -10.34 -12.59 -0.37
C ALA A 365 -8.96 -11.95 -0.06
N PRO A 366 -8.13 -12.55 0.82
CA PRO A 366 -6.85 -11.95 1.14
C PRO A 366 -5.89 -12.04 -0.06
N THR A 367 -5.38 -10.89 -0.52
CA THR A 367 -4.39 -10.82 -1.63
C THR A 367 -3.20 -11.76 -1.42
N PHE A 368 -2.78 -11.97 -0.17
CA PHE A 368 -1.60 -12.74 0.23
C PHE A 368 -1.93 -14.13 0.81
N GLY A 369 -3.17 -14.61 0.63
CA GLY A 369 -3.62 -15.88 1.22
C GLY A 369 -3.92 -15.79 2.73
N PRO A 370 -4.16 -16.94 3.39
CA PRO A 370 -4.56 -16.98 4.79
C PRO A 370 -3.59 -16.24 5.72
N GLY A 371 -4.12 -15.48 6.68
CA GLY A 371 -3.31 -14.62 7.56
C GLY A 371 -3.01 -13.23 6.97
N GLY A 372 -3.46 -12.95 5.75
CA GLY A 372 -3.43 -11.62 5.13
C GLY A 372 -4.70 -10.79 5.34
N GLU A 373 -5.68 -11.30 6.09
CA GLU A 373 -6.94 -10.59 6.34
C GLU A 373 -6.71 -9.33 7.18
N ASN A 374 -7.43 -8.26 6.85
CA ASN A 374 -7.40 -6.97 7.55
C ASN A 374 -6.05 -6.24 7.47
N ARG A 375 -5.18 -6.64 6.55
CA ARG A 375 -3.82 -6.10 6.42
C ARG A 375 -3.62 -5.28 5.16
N LEU A 376 -2.71 -4.32 5.26
CA LEU A 376 -2.20 -3.49 4.17
C LEU A 376 -0.72 -3.81 3.96
N ARG A 377 -0.30 -4.00 2.70
CA ARG A 377 1.11 -4.00 2.30
C ARG A 377 1.46 -2.66 1.66
N ILE A 378 2.11 -1.79 2.41
CA ILE A 378 2.49 -0.45 1.94
C ILE A 378 3.92 -0.52 1.37
N ASN A 379 4.08 -0.21 0.08
CA ASN A 379 5.40 -0.01 -0.51
C ASN A 379 6.02 1.30 -0.01
N THR A 380 7.08 1.21 0.78
CA THR A 380 7.77 2.37 1.36
C THR A 380 9.00 2.83 0.56
N ALA A 381 9.28 2.22 -0.60
CA ALA A 381 10.36 2.62 -1.49
C ALA A 381 9.98 3.84 -2.35
N CYS A 382 9.78 4.97 -1.69
CA CYS A 382 9.47 6.27 -2.28
C CYS A 382 10.07 7.42 -1.44
N PRO A 383 10.12 8.66 -1.97
CA PRO A 383 10.55 9.83 -1.20
C PRO A 383 9.76 10.01 0.11
N ARG A 384 10.40 10.54 1.16
CA ARG A 384 9.82 10.66 2.51
C ARG A 384 8.51 11.43 2.49
N SER A 385 8.50 12.52 1.75
CA SER A 385 7.36 13.42 1.57
C SER A 385 6.15 12.72 0.95
N MET A 386 6.37 11.81 -0.01
CA MET A 386 5.31 11.01 -0.61
C MET A 386 4.75 10.00 0.40
N LEU A 387 5.61 9.31 1.15
CA LEU A 387 5.19 8.37 2.19
C LEU A 387 4.38 9.06 3.29
N GLU A 388 4.83 10.22 3.78
CA GLU A 388 4.12 11.03 4.76
C GLU A 388 2.72 11.42 4.29
N GLU A 389 2.60 11.95 3.06
CA GLU A 389 1.30 12.32 2.49
C GLU A 389 0.38 11.10 2.32
N GLY A 390 0.93 9.96 1.90
CA GLY A 390 0.21 8.69 1.83
C GLY A 390 -0.33 8.25 3.19
N LEU A 391 0.53 8.23 4.21
CA LEU A 391 0.13 7.84 5.56
C LEU A 391 -0.90 8.81 6.13
N ARG A 392 -0.74 10.13 5.91
CA ARG A 392 -1.70 11.15 6.36
C ARG A 392 -3.10 10.92 5.80
N ARG A 393 -3.21 10.76 4.47
CA ARG A 393 -4.49 10.50 3.79
C ARG A 393 -5.12 9.19 4.26
N MET A 394 -4.32 8.12 4.37
CA MET A 394 -4.78 6.81 4.83
C MET A 394 -5.31 6.86 6.27
N CYS A 395 -4.52 7.42 7.19
CA CYS A 395 -4.92 7.54 8.61
C CYS A 395 -6.18 8.38 8.75
N THR A 396 -6.27 9.51 8.06
CA THR A 396 -7.47 10.37 8.07
C THR A 396 -8.71 9.60 7.60
N ALA A 397 -8.60 8.75 6.59
CA ALA A 397 -9.72 7.97 6.08
C ALA A 397 -10.12 6.80 7.00
N LEU A 398 -9.15 6.16 7.66
CA LEU A 398 -9.40 5.02 8.56
C LEU A 398 -9.89 5.46 9.95
N ASP A 399 -9.53 6.66 10.39
CA ASP A 399 -9.92 7.21 11.70
C ASP A 399 -11.21 8.06 11.65
N ARG A 400 -11.93 8.04 10.51
CA ARG A 400 -13.26 8.69 10.42
C ARG A 400 -14.21 8.12 11.46
N VAL A 401 -15.05 8.98 12.04
CA VAL A 401 -16.13 8.53 12.93
C VAL A 401 -17.19 7.75 12.16
N PHE A 402 -17.75 6.72 12.81
CA PHE A 402 -18.77 5.84 12.24
C PHE A 402 -20.04 5.79 13.12
N PRO A 403 -21.19 5.41 12.54
CA PRO A 403 -22.38 5.09 13.32
C PRO A 403 -22.08 4.07 14.45
N GLY A 404 -22.50 4.42 15.67
CA GLY A 404 -22.24 3.68 16.90
C GLY A 404 -21.15 4.30 17.77
N ASP A 405 -20.29 5.16 17.23
CA ASP A 405 -19.25 5.83 18.02
C ASP A 405 -19.87 6.83 19.00
N LYS A 406 -19.43 6.79 20.25
CA LYS A 406 -19.80 7.79 21.25
C LYS A 406 -18.76 8.89 21.25
N LEU A 407 -19.19 10.11 20.93
CA LEU A 407 -18.28 11.25 20.92
C LEU A 407 -17.93 11.66 22.35
N VAL A 408 -16.64 11.95 22.56
CA VAL A 408 -16.18 12.67 23.75
C VAL A 408 -16.60 14.12 23.61
N ASP A 409 -17.09 14.70 24.70
CA ASP A 409 -17.51 16.10 24.71
C ASP A 409 -16.36 17.06 24.33
N PHE A 410 -16.71 18.24 23.85
CA PHE A 410 -15.75 19.30 23.58
C PHE A 410 -16.40 20.67 23.62
N ASP A 411 -15.61 21.65 24.06
CA ASP A 411 -15.96 23.06 23.98
C ASP A 411 -15.63 23.63 22.61
N TYR A 412 -16.42 24.59 22.17
CA TYR A 412 -16.21 25.31 20.92
C TYR A 412 -16.50 26.80 21.07
N ALA A 413 -15.86 27.59 20.21
CA ALA A 413 -16.10 29.02 20.09
C ALA A 413 -17.21 29.29 19.05
N THR A 414 -18.01 30.31 19.31
CA THR A 414 -18.95 30.90 18.36
C THR A 414 -18.57 32.37 18.14
N PRO A 415 -19.13 33.07 17.14
CA PRO A 415 -18.88 34.49 16.95
C PRO A 415 -19.29 35.36 18.16
N TRP A 416 -20.14 34.84 19.07
CA TRP A 416 -20.74 35.60 20.16
C TRP A 416 -20.47 35.01 21.55
N GLY A 417 -19.69 33.93 21.66
CA GLY A 417 -19.41 33.28 22.93
C GLY A 417 -18.77 31.91 22.77
N THR A 418 -19.08 31.01 23.70
CA THR A 418 -18.60 29.63 23.73
C THR A 418 -19.75 28.70 24.04
N GLY A 419 -19.67 27.45 23.60
CA GLY A 419 -20.62 26.40 23.93
C GLY A 419 -19.94 25.04 24.05
N SER A 420 -20.68 24.05 24.54
CA SER A 420 -20.23 22.65 24.59
C SER A 420 -21.12 21.76 23.71
N LEU A 421 -20.55 20.67 23.19
CA LEU A 421 -21.32 19.69 22.40
C LEU A 421 -22.43 19.05 23.25
N SER A 422 -22.14 18.78 24.53
CA SER A 422 -23.08 18.19 25.48
C SER A 422 -24.20 19.12 25.92
N ASP A 423 -24.09 20.43 25.69
CA ASP A 423 -25.15 21.42 25.90
C ASP A 423 -26.25 21.31 24.82
N ASN A 424 -26.77 20.11 24.59
CA ASN A 424 -27.75 19.79 23.55
C ASN A 424 -29.21 19.79 24.03
N GLY A 425 -29.43 20.02 25.33
CA GLY A 425 -30.76 19.99 25.93
C GLY A 425 -31.50 18.66 25.75
N GLY A 426 -30.76 17.55 25.62
CA GLY A 426 -31.31 16.22 25.36
C GLY A 426 -31.81 16.02 23.92
N ARG A 427 -31.41 16.87 22.97
CA ARG A 427 -31.84 16.79 21.57
C ARG A 427 -30.78 16.12 20.68
N PRO A 428 -31.20 15.30 19.71
CA PRO A 428 -30.32 14.90 18.61
C PRO A 428 -29.72 16.13 17.92
N THR A 429 -28.45 16.02 17.55
CA THR A 429 -27.66 17.15 17.01
C THR A 429 -27.09 16.79 15.65
N LEU A 430 -27.30 17.64 14.65
CA LEU A 430 -26.58 17.61 13.39
C LEU A 430 -25.31 18.47 13.52
N LEU A 431 -24.14 17.85 13.40
CA LEU A 431 -22.88 18.56 13.29
C LEU A 431 -22.52 18.66 11.80
N ILE A 432 -22.62 19.87 11.25
CA ILE A 432 -22.51 20.15 9.81
C ILE A 432 -21.21 20.90 9.55
N PHE A 433 -20.28 20.28 8.85
CA PHE A 433 -19.01 20.89 8.43
C PHE A 433 -19.18 21.53 7.07
N LEU A 434 -18.87 22.82 6.99
CA LEU A 434 -18.83 23.59 5.75
C LEU A 434 -17.43 24.20 5.56
N ARG A 435 -17.20 24.95 4.49
CA ARG A 435 -15.89 25.55 4.21
C ARG A 435 -15.59 26.72 5.13
N TYR A 436 -16.18 27.86 4.85
CA TYR A 436 -16.06 29.10 5.58
C TYR A 436 -17.20 30.01 5.12
N TYR A 437 -17.49 31.05 5.89
CA TYR A 437 -18.65 31.92 5.70
C TYR A 437 -18.61 32.69 4.37
N GLY A 438 -17.43 33.14 3.92
CA GLY A 438 -17.27 33.83 2.63
C GLY A 438 -17.51 32.97 1.39
N CYS A 439 -17.55 31.64 1.52
CA CYS A 439 -17.76 30.72 0.40
C CYS A 439 -19.21 30.79 -0.10
N THR A 440 -19.40 31.13 -1.39
CA THR A 440 -20.74 31.29 -1.99
C THR A 440 -21.62 30.06 -1.87
N ILE A 441 -21.04 28.87 -1.99
CA ILE A 441 -21.77 27.60 -1.85
C ILE A 441 -22.22 27.41 -0.39
N CYS A 442 -21.35 27.72 0.57
CA CYS A 442 -21.67 27.60 1.99
C CYS A 442 -22.72 28.63 2.42
N GLN A 443 -22.69 29.85 1.86
CA GLN A 443 -23.74 30.84 2.09
C GLN A 443 -25.11 30.36 1.59
N LEU A 444 -25.16 29.71 0.42
CA LEU A 444 -26.38 29.09 -0.06
C LEU A 444 -26.86 27.96 0.88
N ASP A 445 -25.96 27.11 1.36
CA ASP A 445 -26.30 26.03 2.30
C ASP A 445 -26.83 26.58 3.64
N LEU A 446 -26.17 27.59 4.20
CA LEU A 446 -26.60 28.28 5.41
C LEU A 446 -27.96 28.94 5.23
N ALA A 447 -28.20 29.59 4.09
CA ALA A 447 -29.48 30.23 3.77
C ALA A 447 -30.61 29.21 3.62
N ASN A 448 -30.36 28.09 2.94
CA ASN A 448 -31.33 26.99 2.80
C ASN A 448 -31.66 26.36 4.15
N LEU A 449 -30.65 26.09 4.98
CA LEU A 449 -30.84 25.58 6.34
C LEU A 449 -31.64 26.57 7.19
N LYS A 450 -31.32 27.88 7.12
CA LYS A 450 -32.04 28.93 7.84
C LYS A 450 -33.52 28.99 7.45
N ALA A 451 -33.82 29.01 6.15
CA ALA A 451 -35.18 29.10 5.64
C ALA A 451 -36.06 27.90 6.07
N ARG A 452 -35.43 26.73 6.25
CA ARG A 452 -36.12 25.47 6.54
C ARG A 452 -35.80 24.91 7.93
N TYR A 453 -35.21 25.70 8.81
CA TYR A 453 -34.74 25.22 10.12
C TYR A 453 -35.89 24.73 11.01
N GLY A 454 -37.09 25.26 10.80
CA GLY A 454 -38.31 24.78 11.45
C GLY A 454 -38.50 23.26 11.28
N GLU A 455 -38.11 22.68 10.15
CA GLU A 455 -38.22 21.24 9.87
C GLU A 455 -37.25 20.41 10.71
N ILE A 456 -36.02 20.91 10.92
CA ILE A 456 -35.03 20.29 11.81
C ILE A 456 -35.55 20.26 13.25
N THR A 457 -36.09 21.40 13.71
CA THR A 457 -36.64 21.49 15.07
C THR A 457 -37.92 20.67 15.24
N ALA A 458 -38.77 20.58 14.21
CA ALA A 458 -39.97 19.75 14.21
C ALA A 458 -39.63 18.25 14.22
N ALA A 459 -38.49 17.86 13.65
CA ALA A 459 -37.92 16.52 13.78
C ALA A 459 -37.26 16.26 15.16
N GLY A 460 -37.33 17.23 16.09
CA GLY A 460 -36.80 17.12 17.45
C GLY A 460 -35.29 17.40 17.57
N GLY A 461 -34.63 17.79 16.48
CA GLY A 461 -33.19 18.02 16.45
C GLY A 461 -32.76 19.47 16.60
N ARG A 462 -31.44 19.67 16.61
CA ARG A 462 -30.76 20.96 16.42
C ARG A 462 -29.62 20.83 15.42
N ALA A 463 -29.11 21.96 14.92
CA ALA A 463 -27.90 21.99 14.10
C ALA A 463 -26.79 22.82 14.75
N LEU A 464 -25.55 22.35 14.62
CA LEU A 464 -24.32 23.08 14.88
C LEU A 464 -23.54 23.11 13.56
N VAL A 465 -23.23 24.30 13.05
CA VAL A 465 -22.52 24.43 11.77
C VAL A 465 -21.08 24.85 12.01
N VAL A 466 -20.13 23.99 11.66
CA VAL A 466 -18.69 24.22 11.78
C VAL A 466 -18.17 24.93 10.52
N LEU A 467 -17.46 26.04 10.73
CA LEU A 467 -16.84 26.85 9.70
C LEU A 467 -15.38 27.11 10.05
N GLN A 468 -14.51 27.20 9.04
CA GLN A 468 -13.12 27.65 9.20
C GLN A 468 -12.99 29.16 9.42
N SER A 469 -14.10 29.89 9.43
CA SER A 469 -14.11 31.33 9.66
C SER A 469 -13.85 31.65 11.13
N ASP A 470 -13.15 32.76 11.36
CA ASP A 470 -13.03 33.30 12.71
C ASP A 470 -14.29 34.09 13.11
N GLY A 471 -14.46 34.30 14.42
CA GLY A 471 -15.63 35.00 14.96
C GLY A 471 -15.69 36.48 14.57
N ALA A 472 -14.54 37.14 14.39
CA ALA A 472 -14.48 38.56 14.02
C ALA A 472 -14.95 38.78 12.56
N GLY A 473 -14.54 37.90 11.64
CA GLY A 473 -14.95 37.89 10.25
C GLY A 473 -16.45 37.67 10.09
N ILE A 474 -17.05 36.80 10.91
CA ILE A 474 -18.51 36.58 10.91
C ILE A 474 -19.26 37.77 11.52
N THR A 475 -18.86 38.26 12.69
CA THR A 475 -19.55 39.39 13.38
C THR A 475 -19.50 40.70 12.60
N ALA A 476 -18.50 40.89 11.73
CA ALA A 476 -18.45 42.03 10.82
C ALA A 476 -19.54 41.99 9.73
N GLN A 477 -20.12 40.82 9.44
CA GLN A 477 -21.07 40.62 8.35
C GLN A 477 -22.50 40.39 8.83
N ILE A 478 -22.69 39.77 10.00
CA ILE A 478 -24.01 39.40 10.54
C ILE A 478 -24.11 39.61 12.06
N GLY A 479 -25.32 39.89 12.54
CA GLY A 479 -25.64 39.98 13.96
C GLY A 479 -26.00 38.63 14.61
N PRO A 480 -26.15 38.59 15.96
CA PRO A 480 -26.40 37.36 16.73
C PRO A 480 -27.69 36.63 16.37
N ASP A 481 -28.76 37.35 16.03
CA ASP A 481 -30.05 36.73 15.66
C ASP A 481 -30.15 36.36 14.17
N HIS A 482 -29.03 36.40 13.43
CA HIS A 482 -29.05 36.17 11.99
C HIS A 482 -29.39 34.71 11.64
N PHE A 483 -28.93 33.74 12.42
CA PHE A 483 -29.24 32.32 12.22
C PHE A 483 -29.96 31.74 13.45
N PRO A 484 -30.96 30.86 13.27
CA PRO A 484 -31.65 30.20 14.39
C PRO A 484 -30.86 28.99 14.95
N PHE A 485 -29.61 28.81 14.54
CA PHE A 485 -28.71 27.74 14.92
C PHE A 485 -27.30 28.29 15.14
N GLU A 486 -26.47 27.53 15.84
CA GLU A 486 -25.13 27.99 16.22
C GLU A 486 -24.11 27.79 15.09
N LEU A 487 -23.21 28.77 14.96
CA LEU A 487 -22.03 28.70 14.11
C LEU A 487 -20.80 28.47 15.00
N ILE A 488 -20.08 27.40 14.73
CA ILE A 488 -18.81 27.08 15.37
C ILE A 488 -17.67 27.66 14.53
N CYS A 489 -16.80 28.44 15.17
CA CYS A 489 -15.58 28.97 14.59
C CYS A 489 -14.42 28.01 14.86
N ASP A 490 -13.89 27.38 13.81
CA ASP A 490 -12.75 26.46 13.88
C ASP A 490 -11.65 26.86 12.86
N PRO A 491 -11.04 28.06 13.00
CA PRO A 491 -10.05 28.56 12.04
C PRO A 491 -8.80 27.69 11.93
N ASP A 492 -8.42 27.03 13.02
CA ASP A 492 -7.28 26.10 13.05
C ASP A 492 -7.63 24.72 12.52
N GLN A 493 -8.89 24.49 12.10
CA GLN A 493 -9.40 23.22 11.57
C GLN A 493 -9.24 22.02 12.52
N ALA A 494 -9.28 22.25 13.83
CA ALA A 494 -9.08 21.21 14.83
C ALA A 494 -10.21 20.17 14.81
N LEU A 495 -11.46 20.62 14.62
CA LEU A 495 -12.61 19.73 14.51
C LEU A 495 -12.59 18.98 13.18
N TYR A 496 -12.22 19.64 12.07
CA TYR A 496 -12.11 18.94 10.77
C TYR A 496 -11.12 17.77 10.85
N ARG A 497 -9.94 17.97 11.47
CA ARG A 497 -8.97 16.90 11.71
C ARG A 497 -9.54 15.82 12.63
N ARG A 498 -10.13 16.22 13.77
CA ARG A 498 -10.71 15.30 14.76
C ARG A 498 -11.79 14.38 14.18
N PHE A 499 -12.55 14.87 13.22
CA PHE A 499 -13.65 14.12 12.60
C PHE A 499 -13.30 13.53 11.24
N GLY A 500 -12.04 13.60 10.79
CA GLY A 500 -11.61 13.04 9.51
C GLY A 500 -12.24 13.71 8.28
N VAL A 501 -12.66 14.98 8.43
CA VAL A 501 -13.26 15.78 7.36
C VAL A 501 -12.15 16.43 6.54
N ALA A 502 -11.61 15.67 5.58
CA ALA A 502 -10.48 16.10 4.76
C ALA A 502 -10.88 17.08 3.63
N PRO A 503 -9.97 17.99 3.21
CA PRO A 503 -10.14 18.74 1.98
C PRO A 503 -10.02 17.85 0.73
N ALA A 504 -10.54 18.34 -0.39
CA ALA A 504 -10.34 17.72 -1.69
C ALA A 504 -8.85 17.75 -2.07
N LEU A 505 -8.38 16.67 -2.68
CA LEU A 505 -6.98 16.48 -3.05
C LEU A 505 -6.63 17.10 -4.41
N SER A 506 -7.63 17.57 -5.16
CA SER A 506 -7.43 18.22 -6.46
C SER A 506 -8.54 19.24 -6.76
N MET A 507 -8.21 20.23 -7.60
CA MET A 507 -9.20 21.17 -8.14
C MET A 507 -10.26 20.51 -9.02
N GLU A 508 -9.96 19.36 -9.61
CA GLU A 508 -10.93 18.61 -10.42
C GLU A 508 -12.15 18.20 -9.59
N LYS A 509 -11.94 17.75 -8.35
CA LYS A 509 -13.03 17.44 -7.40
C LYS A 509 -13.86 18.66 -7.03
N MET A 510 -13.33 19.87 -7.24
CA MET A 510 -14.04 21.14 -7.04
C MET A 510 -14.86 21.57 -8.26
N ALA A 511 -14.73 20.89 -9.40
CA ALA A 511 -15.34 21.31 -10.67
C ALA A 511 -16.45 20.35 -11.17
N SER A 512 -17.04 19.55 -10.28
CA SER A 512 -18.10 18.60 -10.66
C SER A 512 -19.37 19.31 -11.15
N ALA A 513 -20.19 18.61 -11.93
CA ALA A 513 -21.48 19.14 -12.40
C ALA A 513 -22.40 19.58 -11.24
N ALA A 514 -22.35 18.86 -10.11
CA ALA A 514 -23.07 19.22 -8.88
C ALA A 514 -22.57 20.54 -8.31
N VAL A 515 -21.25 20.76 -8.27
CA VAL A 515 -20.64 22.01 -7.80
C VAL A 515 -21.04 23.17 -8.71
N LEU A 516 -20.93 23.02 -10.03
CA LEU A 516 -21.30 24.06 -10.99
C LEU A 516 -22.78 24.46 -10.88
N LYS A 517 -23.67 23.48 -10.73
CA LYS A 517 -25.10 23.72 -10.50
C LYS A 517 -25.32 24.54 -9.23
N LYS A 518 -24.62 24.19 -8.15
CA LYS A 518 -24.75 24.87 -6.85
C LYS A 518 -24.18 26.28 -6.86
N ILE A 519 -23.06 26.52 -7.57
CA ILE A 519 -22.53 27.87 -7.82
C ILE A 519 -23.55 28.71 -8.60
N GLY A 520 -24.18 28.14 -9.64
CA GLY A 520 -25.24 28.81 -10.39
C GLY A 520 -26.42 29.22 -9.51
N ALA A 521 -26.89 28.31 -8.66
CA ALA A 521 -27.96 28.59 -7.70
C ALA A 521 -27.56 29.67 -6.68
N ALA A 522 -26.33 29.63 -6.16
CA ALA A 522 -25.84 30.62 -5.19
C ALA A 522 -25.81 32.03 -5.81
N ARG A 523 -25.32 32.16 -7.05
CA ARG A 523 -25.31 33.42 -7.79
C ARG A 523 -26.72 33.92 -8.09
N ALA A 524 -27.63 33.02 -8.47
CA ALA A 524 -29.04 33.38 -8.70
C ALA A 524 -29.74 33.88 -7.42
N ALA A 525 -29.32 33.38 -6.25
CA ALA A 525 -29.78 33.87 -4.95
C ALA A 525 -29.07 35.16 -4.48
N GLY A 526 -28.17 35.74 -5.29
CA GLY A 526 -27.49 37.00 -5.00
C GLY A 526 -26.23 36.87 -4.15
N PHE A 527 -25.75 35.66 -3.86
CA PHE A 527 -24.52 35.47 -3.09
C PHE A 527 -23.27 35.74 -3.94
N THR A 528 -22.31 36.45 -3.35
CA THR A 528 -21.01 36.77 -3.94
C THR A 528 -19.90 36.29 -3.03
N HIS A 529 -18.75 35.97 -3.60
CA HIS A 529 -17.65 35.39 -2.82
C HIS A 529 -17.05 36.45 -1.89
N GLY A 530 -17.00 36.15 -0.61
CA GLY A 530 -16.38 37.00 0.41
C GLY A 530 -14.88 36.80 0.51
N ALA A 531 -14.31 37.17 1.66
CA ALA A 531 -12.92 36.91 1.98
C ALA A 531 -12.64 35.39 2.05
N TYR A 532 -11.42 35.01 1.68
CA TYR A 532 -10.92 33.65 1.78
C TYR A 532 -10.44 33.36 3.21
N GLU A 533 -10.86 32.24 3.77
CA GLU A 533 -10.53 31.81 5.13
C GLU A 533 -10.26 30.29 5.13
N GLY A 534 -9.18 29.85 5.78
CA GLY A 534 -8.82 28.44 5.85
C GLY A 534 -8.51 27.80 4.49
N ASN A 535 -8.93 26.55 4.32
CA ASN A 535 -8.69 25.72 3.15
C ASN A 535 -9.87 25.81 2.14
N GLU A 536 -9.58 26.34 0.95
CA GLU A 536 -10.53 26.49 -0.15
C GLU A 536 -11.05 25.17 -0.73
N LEU A 537 -10.34 24.07 -0.53
CA LEU A 537 -10.68 22.74 -1.01
C LEU A 537 -11.49 21.94 0.02
N GLN A 538 -11.76 22.50 1.19
CA GLN A 538 -12.43 21.78 2.27
C GLN A 538 -13.79 21.21 1.83
N LEU A 539 -13.98 19.91 2.05
CA LEU A 539 -15.21 19.19 1.71
C LEU A 539 -16.21 19.26 2.86
N PRO A 540 -17.52 19.24 2.56
CA PRO A 540 -18.54 19.23 3.58
C PRO A 540 -18.70 17.86 4.22
N ALA A 541 -19.22 17.83 5.45
CA ALA A 541 -19.66 16.60 6.09
C ALA A 541 -20.85 16.86 7.01
N VAL A 542 -21.66 15.83 7.27
CA VAL A 542 -22.76 15.88 8.25
C VAL A 542 -22.69 14.65 9.13
N LEU A 543 -22.63 14.87 10.44
CA LEU A 543 -22.74 13.84 11.46
C LEU A 543 -24.06 14.03 12.20
N MET A 544 -24.88 12.98 12.29
CA MET A 544 -26.09 12.99 13.12
C MET A 544 -25.79 12.27 14.42
N LEU A 545 -25.93 12.98 15.53
CA LEU A 545 -25.76 12.48 16.89
C LEU A 545 -27.13 12.33 17.55
N ASP A 546 -27.30 11.28 18.34
CA ASP A 546 -28.43 11.23 19.26
C ASP A 546 -28.22 12.14 20.49
N ALA A 547 -29.22 12.19 21.37
CA ALA A 547 -29.18 12.98 22.59
C ALA A 547 -28.01 12.60 23.53
N GLY A 548 -27.52 11.36 23.46
CA GLY A 548 -26.40 10.84 24.24
C GLY A 548 -25.04 10.98 23.56
N LEU A 549 -24.94 11.80 22.50
CA LEU A 549 -23.74 12.05 21.68
C LEU A 549 -23.21 10.81 20.97
N THR A 550 -24.08 9.83 20.70
CA THR A 550 -23.72 8.67 19.88
C THR A 550 -24.01 9.00 18.43
N VAL A 551 -23.01 8.82 17.56
CA VAL A 551 -23.14 8.97 16.11
C VAL A 551 -24.14 7.94 15.60
N ARG A 552 -25.17 8.37 14.89
CA ARG A 552 -26.16 7.49 14.26
C ARG A 552 -26.02 7.45 12.75
N ARG A 553 -25.58 8.55 12.13
CA ARG A 553 -25.32 8.64 10.69
C ARG A 553 -24.15 9.57 10.41
N THR A 554 -23.46 9.30 9.32
CA THR A 554 -22.32 10.09 8.84
C THR A 554 -22.40 10.24 7.33
N HIS A 555 -22.15 11.44 6.83
CA HIS A 555 -21.99 11.72 5.41
C HIS A 555 -20.75 12.58 5.22
N TYR A 556 -19.79 12.08 4.44
CA TYR A 556 -18.60 12.83 4.04
C TYR A 556 -18.74 13.14 2.56
N GLY A 557 -18.86 14.42 2.21
CA GLY A 557 -19.11 14.84 0.84
C GLY A 557 -17.94 14.52 -0.07
N ALA A 558 -18.22 14.00 -1.26
CA ALA A 558 -17.22 13.73 -2.29
C ALA A 558 -16.78 15.00 -3.05
N ASN A 559 -17.57 16.08 -2.97
CA ASN A 559 -17.30 17.38 -3.57
C ASN A 559 -18.04 18.49 -2.79
N PRO A 560 -17.73 19.78 -3.00
CA PRO A 560 -18.41 20.88 -2.29
C PRO A 560 -19.93 20.99 -2.48
N GLY A 561 -20.46 20.37 -3.54
CA GLY A 561 -21.90 20.29 -3.79
C GLY A 561 -22.61 19.18 -3.02
N ASP A 562 -21.86 18.22 -2.49
CA ASP A 562 -22.34 16.99 -1.88
C ASP A 562 -22.62 17.15 -0.38
N LEU A 563 -23.66 17.93 -0.09
CA LEU A 563 -24.22 18.09 1.25
C LEU A 563 -25.65 17.54 1.26
N PRO A 564 -26.04 16.71 2.25
CA PRO A 564 -27.41 16.28 2.42
C PRO A 564 -28.38 17.47 2.46
N THR A 565 -29.53 17.31 1.84
CA THR A 565 -30.62 18.28 1.86
C THR A 565 -31.25 18.39 3.25
N VAL A 566 -31.97 19.48 3.52
CA VAL A 566 -32.70 19.64 4.79
C VAL A 566 -33.73 18.53 4.99
N ASP A 567 -34.37 18.06 3.92
CA ASP A 567 -35.30 16.93 3.95
C ASP A 567 -34.62 15.63 4.42
N GLU A 568 -33.46 15.31 3.84
CA GLU A 568 -32.67 14.13 4.23
C GLU A 568 -32.21 14.23 5.67
N MET A 569 -31.70 15.40 6.09
CA MET A 569 -31.27 15.64 7.47
C MET A 569 -32.43 15.55 8.48
N ALA A 570 -33.61 16.08 8.15
CA ALA A 570 -34.80 15.95 8.99
C ALA A 570 -35.30 14.49 9.05
N ALA A 571 -35.24 13.76 7.94
CA ALA A 571 -35.57 12.34 7.89
C ALA A 571 -34.65 11.53 8.82
N TRP A 572 -33.33 11.80 8.80
CA TRP A 572 -32.37 11.17 9.71
C TRP A 572 -32.73 11.39 11.17
N LEU A 573 -33.04 12.63 11.55
CA LEU A 573 -33.42 13.00 12.93
C LEU A 573 -34.70 12.31 13.39
N SER A 574 -35.70 12.20 12.51
CA SER A 574 -36.99 11.59 12.83
C SER A 574 -36.97 10.05 12.84
N GLY A 575 -35.84 9.42 12.51
CA GLY A 575 -35.72 7.96 12.42
C GLY A 575 -36.49 7.33 11.27
N LYS A 576 -37.01 8.14 10.33
CA LYS A 576 -37.67 7.67 9.11
C LYS A 576 -36.60 7.38 8.07
N GLU A 577 -36.45 6.12 7.67
CA GLU A 577 -35.58 5.79 6.53
C GLU A 577 -36.13 6.47 5.27
N SER A 578 -35.28 7.25 4.60
CA SER A 578 -35.51 7.70 3.23
C SER A 578 -35.62 6.46 2.34
N LYS A 579 -36.77 6.29 1.68
CA LYS A 579 -37.03 5.22 0.70
C LYS A 579 -36.07 5.24 -0.47
#